data_AF-A0A2G9S941-F1
#
_entry.id   AF-A0A2G9S941-F1
#
_cell.length_a   1.000
_cell.length_b   1.000
_cell.length_c   1.000
_cell.angle_alpha   90.00
_cell.angle_beta   90.00
_cell.angle_gamma   90.00
#
_symmetry.space_group_name_H-M   'P 1'
#
loop_
_entity.id
_entity.type
_entity.pdbx_description
1 polymer ?
#
loop_
_entity_poly.entity_id
_entity_poly.type
_entity_poly.pdbx_seq_one_letter_code
_entity_poly.pdbx_strand_id
1 'polypeptide(L)'
;MFDYMDCELKLAEAVIRQLNSAIAVSQMSSGQCKLAPLIQVIQDCSHLYHYTVKLMFKLHSCLPPDTLQGHRDRFHEQFHSLKNFLKRASDMLYFKRLIQIPRLPDNPPNFLRASALEEHVKPVVVMANEVPEEEEPPQTESLIEISNAQPVEQQIVD
;
A
#
# COMPACT_ATOMS: atom_id res chain seq x y z
N MET A 1 -5.88 -14.38 6.86
CA MET A 1 -5.74 -12.89 6.90
C MET A 1 -5.21 -12.43 8.24
N PHE A 2 -5.87 -12.77 9.36
CA PHE A 2 -5.38 -12.37 10.68
C PHE A 2 -3.95 -12.81 10.98
N ASP A 3 -3.57 -14.07 10.71
CA ASP A 3 -2.20 -14.53 10.96
C ASP A 3 -1.17 -13.78 10.10
N TYR A 4 -1.55 -13.39 8.87
CA TYR A 4 -0.68 -12.60 8.01
C TYR A 4 -0.49 -11.20 8.58
N MET A 5 -1.57 -10.53 9.04
CA MET A 5 -1.46 -9.24 9.73
C MET A 5 -0.54 -9.35 10.96
N ASP A 6 -0.65 -10.41 11.75
CA ASP A 6 0.22 -10.62 12.91
C ASP A 6 1.69 -10.79 12.51
N CYS A 7 1.97 -11.53 11.43
CA CYS A 7 3.32 -11.68 10.90
C CYS A 7 3.90 -10.34 10.42
N GLU A 8 3.14 -9.55 9.68
CA GLU A 8 3.54 -8.22 9.19
C GLU A 8 3.86 -7.28 10.36
N LEU A 9 2.97 -7.21 11.36
CA LEU A 9 3.17 -6.35 12.52
C LEU A 9 4.37 -6.79 13.38
N LYS A 10 4.59 -8.11 13.53
CA LYS A 10 5.77 -8.65 14.23
C LYS A 10 7.06 -8.33 13.49
N LEU A 11 7.06 -8.42 12.16
CA LEU A 11 8.21 -8.04 11.33
C LEU A 11 8.52 -6.55 11.49
N ALA A 12 7.49 -5.69 11.39
CA ALA A 12 7.64 -4.25 11.61
C ALA A 12 8.22 -3.94 12.98
N GLU A 13 7.69 -4.54 14.03
CA GLU A 13 8.19 -4.36 15.40
C GLU A 13 9.66 -4.80 15.52
N ALA A 14 10.03 -5.94 14.95
CA ALA A 14 11.40 -6.44 14.99
C ALA A 14 12.39 -5.51 14.29
N VAL A 15 12.04 -4.99 13.10
CA VAL A 15 12.87 -4.02 12.36
C VAL A 15 13.00 -2.72 13.13
N ILE A 16 11.90 -2.18 13.63
CA ILE A 16 11.87 -0.92 14.39
C ILE A 16 12.68 -1.03 15.68
N ARG A 17 12.59 -2.16 16.38
CA ARG A 17 13.37 -2.43 17.60
C ARG A 17 14.87 -2.45 17.34
N GLN A 18 15.31 -2.97 16.19
CA GLN A 18 16.74 -3.03 15.82
C GLN A 18 17.36 -1.68 15.46
N LEU A 19 16.55 -0.64 15.20
CA LEU A 19 17.07 0.68 14.83
C LEU A 19 17.61 1.49 16.02
N ASN A 20 17.48 0.99 17.26
CA ASN A 20 17.74 1.70 18.51
C ASN A 20 16.92 3.00 18.66
N SER A 21 16.65 3.38 19.90
CA SER A 21 15.72 4.44 20.30
C SER A 21 16.07 5.85 19.81
N ALA A 22 17.20 6.03 19.13
CA ALA A 22 17.65 7.31 18.62
C ALA A 22 17.01 7.60 17.25
N ILE A 23 16.09 8.57 17.23
CA ILE A 23 15.43 9.10 16.02
C ILE A 23 16.44 9.40 14.90
N ALA A 24 17.67 9.80 15.25
CA ALA A 24 18.76 10.09 14.32
C ALA A 24 19.20 8.89 13.44
N VAL A 25 19.07 7.64 13.91
CA VAL A 25 19.48 6.46 13.12
C VAL A 25 18.61 6.29 11.88
N SER A 26 17.34 6.67 11.95
CA SER A 26 16.42 6.63 10.79
C SER A 26 16.82 7.60 9.67
N GLN A 27 17.72 8.55 9.94
CA GLN A 27 18.23 9.52 8.96
C GLN A 27 19.56 9.10 8.33
N MET A 28 20.25 8.12 8.91
CA MET A 28 21.48 7.56 8.34
C MET A 28 21.12 6.56 7.22
N SER A 29 21.93 6.51 6.15
CA SER A 29 21.73 5.57 5.04
C SER A 29 21.65 4.10 5.50
N SER A 30 22.49 3.73 6.49
CA SER A 30 22.49 2.39 7.10
C SER A 30 21.25 2.07 7.96
N GLY A 31 20.52 3.09 8.43
CA GLY A 31 19.23 2.91 9.08
C GLY A 31 18.09 2.86 8.06
N GLN A 32 18.16 3.67 7.01
CA GLN A 32 17.15 3.69 5.94
C GLN A 32 17.07 2.37 5.17
N CYS A 33 18.20 1.71 4.90
CA CYS A 33 18.17 0.40 4.23
C CYS A 33 17.41 -0.68 5.03
N LYS A 34 17.40 -0.56 6.37
CA LYS A 34 16.61 -1.44 7.24
C LYS A 34 15.12 -1.07 7.24
N LEU A 35 14.79 0.20 7.01
CA LEU A 35 13.41 0.70 6.93
C LEU A 35 12.75 0.44 5.57
N ALA A 36 13.53 0.32 4.50
CA ALA A 36 13.01 0.13 3.13
C ALA A 36 12.00 -1.04 3.01
N PRO A 37 12.22 -2.23 3.61
CA PRO A 37 11.25 -3.32 3.56
C PRO A 37 9.90 -2.97 4.20
N LEU A 38 9.86 -2.03 5.15
CA LEU A 38 8.61 -1.65 5.80
C LEU A 38 7.66 -0.88 4.90
N ILE A 39 8.13 -0.33 3.76
CA ILE A 39 7.23 0.24 2.74
C ILE A 39 6.26 -0.85 2.26
N GLN A 40 6.77 -2.03 1.95
CA GLN A 40 5.94 -3.16 1.54
C GLN A 40 5.01 -3.60 2.66
N VAL A 41 5.52 -3.69 3.89
CA VAL A 41 4.72 -4.04 5.07
C VAL A 41 3.54 -3.09 5.26
N ILE A 42 3.75 -1.78 5.09
CA ILE A 42 2.70 -0.75 5.19
C ILE A 42 1.62 -0.94 4.10
N GLN A 43 2.04 -1.25 2.88
CA GLN A 43 1.12 -1.51 1.76
C GLN A 43 0.30 -2.79 2.00
N ASP A 44 0.95 -3.86 2.43
CA ASP A 44 0.32 -5.15 2.71
C ASP A 44 -0.68 -5.01 3.87
N CYS A 45 -0.29 -4.35 4.95
CA CYS A 45 -1.16 -4.07 6.09
C CYS A 45 -2.41 -3.26 5.69
N SER A 46 -2.26 -2.27 4.80
CA SER A 46 -3.38 -1.46 4.32
C SER A 46 -4.41 -2.31 3.57
N HIS A 47 -3.95 -3.23 2.71
CA HIS A 47 -4.79 -4.19 2.01
C HIS A 47 -5.43 -5.20 2.96
N LEU A 48 -4.63 -5.79 3.86
CA LEU A 48 -5.09 -6.77 4.83
C LEU A 48 -6.19 -6.19 5.72
N TYR A 49 -6.03 -4.96 6.21
CA TYR A 49 -7.07 -4.27 6.97
C TYR A 49 -8.35 -4.11 6.16
N HIS A 50 -8.25 -3.60 4.93
CA HIS A 50 -9.42 -3.38 4.08
C HIS A 50 -10.22 -4.66 3.85
N TYR A 51 -9.54 -5.75 3.45
CA TYR A 51 -10.20 -7.03 3.18
C TYR A 51 -10.70 -7.71 4.45
N THR A 52 -10.00 -7.57 5.56
CA THR A 52 -10.43 -8.09 6.86
C THR A 52 -11.72 -7.42 7.32
N VAL A 53 -11.84 -6.10 7.20
CA VAL A 53 -13.08 -5.37 7.53
C VAL A 53 -14.25 -5.87 6.66
N LYS A 54 -14.07 -5.93 5.34
CA LYS A 54 -15.10 -6.44 4.42
C LYS A 54 -15.50 -7.88 4.73
N LEU A 55 -14.53 -8.73 5.05
CA LEU A 55 -14.76 -10.12 5.45
C LEU A 55 -15.57 -10.19 6.75
N MET A 56 -15.21 -9.41 7.77
CA MET A 56 -15.93 -9.39 9.05
C MET A 56 -17.38 -8.95 8.89
N PHE A 57 -17.67 -7.92 8.10
CA PHE A 57 -19.06 -7.55 7.78
C PHE A 57 -19.80 -8.65 7.02
N LYS A 58 -19.15 -9.30 6.04
CA LYS A 58 -19.75 -10.42 5.31
C LYS A 58 -20.08 -11.59 6.23
N LEU A 59 -19.18 -11.96 7.14
CA LEU A 59 -19.45 -13.01 8.13
C LEU A 59 -20.62 -12.64 9.04
N HIS A 60 -20.67 -11.38 9.49
CA HIS A 60 -21.78 -10.87 10.30
C HIS A 60 -23.13 -10.84 9.57
N SER A 61 -23.14 -10.86 8.23
CA SER A 61 -24.38 -10.96 7.45
C SER A 61 -24.97 -12.38 7.41
N CYS A 62 -24.19 -13.41 7.73
CA CYS A 62 -24.62 -14.81 7.61
C CYS A 62 -24.43 -15.65 8.88
N LEU A 63 -23.80 -15.14 9.94
CA LEU A 63 -23.54 -15.86 11.18
C LEU A 63 -24.01 -15.07 12.41
N PRO A 64 -24.47 -15.76 13.49
CA PRO A 64 -24.82 -15.11 14.75
C PRO A 64 -23.64 -14.35 15.37
N PRO A 65 -23.89 -13.22 16.06
CA PRO A 65 -22.83 -12.46 16.72
C PRO A 65 -21.99 -13.27 17.70
N ASP A 66 -22.58 -14.20 18.44
CA ASP A 66 -21.87 -14.98 19.46
C ASP A 66 -20.80 -15.90 18.84
N THR A 67 -21.05 -16.42 17.63
CA THR A 67 -20.09 -17.24 16.88
C THR A 67 -18.84 -16.44 16.48
N LEU A 68 -18.97 -15.12 16.32
CA LEU A 68 -17.90 -14.25 15.84
C LEU A 68 -17.20 -13.45 16.96
N GLN A 69 -17.54 -13.69 18.23
CA GLN A 69 -16.98 -12.93 19.37
C GLN A 69 -15.44 -12.92 19.36
N GLY A 70 -14.80 -14.10 19.34
CA GLY A 70 -13.33 -14.18 19.31
C GLY A 70 -12.68 -13.55 18.07
N HIS A 71 -13.40 -13.49 16.94
CA HIS A 71 -12.91 -12.82 15.73
C HIS A 71 -12.95 -11.29 15.89
N ARG A 72 -13.99 -10.76 16.54
CA ARG A 72 -14.07 -9.34 16.88
C ARG A 72 -12.97 -8.93 17.87
N ASP A 73 -12.74 -9.74 18.89
CA ASP A 73 -11.72 -9.49 19.90
C ASP A 73 -10.33 -9.45 19.25
N ARG A 74 -10.01 -10.46 18.42
CA ARG A 74 -8.75 -10.49 17.67
C ARG A 74 -8.60 -9.32 16.70
N PHE A 75 -9.66 -8.96 15.97
CA PHE A 75 -9.63 -7.78 15.11
C PHE A 75 -9.37 -6.50 15.91
N HIS A 76 -9.96 -6.36 17.09
CA HIS A 76 -9.79 -5.18 17.95
C HIS A 76 -8.33 -4.98 18.36
N GLU A 77 -7.65 -6.05 18.78
CA GLU A 77 -6.22 -6.03 19.13
C GLU A 77 -5.35 -5.67 17.91
N GLN A 78 -5.63 -6.29 16.76
CA GLN A 78 -4.90 -6.01 15.53
C GLN A 78 -5.12 -4.58 15.03
N PHE A 79 -6.34 -4.04 15.16
CA PHE A 79 -6.65 -2.68 14.77
C PHE A 79 -5.79 -1.66 15.52
N HIS A 80 -5.67 -1.78 16.85
CA HIS A 80 -4.86 -0.86 17.64
C HIS A 80 -3.37 -1.01 17.34
N SER A 81 -2.89 -2.25 17.19
CA SER A 81 -1.50 -2.53 16.83
C SER A 81 -1.14 -1.90 15.48
N LEU A 82 -2.00 -2.09 14.48
CA LEU A 82 -1.84 -1.49 13.16
C LEU A 82 -1.93 0.04 13.19
N LYS A 83 -2.92 0.61 13.88
CA LYS A 83 -3.08 2.07 14.03
C LYS A 83 -1.83 2.69 14.63
N ASN A 84 -1.27 2.08 15.67
CA ASN A 84 -0.05 2.54 16.31
C ASN A 84 1.17 2.44 15.39
N PHE A 85 1.30 1.33 14.66
CA PHE A 85 2.37 1.15 13.68
C PHE A 85 2.31 2.19 12.56
N LEU A 86 1.16 2.33 11.88
CA LEU A 86 0.99 3.29 10.79
C LEU A 86 1.20 4.74 11.26
N LYS A 87 0.71 5.10 12.45
CA LYS A 87 0.96 6.41 13.05
C LYS A 87 2.46 6.64 13.25
N ARG A 88 3.15 5.72 13.91
CA ARG A 88 4.59 5.82 14.16
C ARG A 88 5.37 5.93 12.85
N ALA A 89 5.06 5.10 11.86
CA ALA A 89 5.68 5.15 10.54
C ALA A 89 5.42 6.50 9.86
N SER A 90 4.19 7.02 9.92
CA SER A 90 3.83 8.31 9.33
C SER A 90 4.60 9.49 9.92
N ASP A 91 5.13 9.37 11.14
CA ASP A 91 5.94 10.41 11.78
C ASP A 91 7.43 10.35 11.38
N MET A 92 7.89 9.24 10.79
CA MET A 92 9.29 9.08 10.39
C MET A 92 9.59 9.83 9.08
N LEU A 93 10.64 10.65 9.10
CA LEU A 93 11.03 11.46 7.95
C LEU A 93 11.34 10.62 6.70
N TYR A 94 11.89 9.42 6.87
CA TYR A 94 12.16 8.49 5.78
C TYR A 94 10.89 8.18 4.97
N PHE A 95 9.81 7.74 5.63
CA PHE A 95 8.57 7.43 4.94
C PHE A 95 7.86 8.68 4.42
N LYS A 96 7.84 9.79 5.17
CA LYS A 96 7.23 11.06 4.71
C LYS A 96 7.76 11.54 3.35
N ARG A 97 9.03 11.24 3.03
CA ARG A 97 9.67 11.61 1.76
C ARG A 97 9.36 10.66 0.61
N LEU A 98 8.90 9.44 0.90
CA LEU A 98 8.78 8.37 -0.08
C LEU A 98 7.33 7.97 -0.33
N ILE A 99 6.50 7.98 0.71
CA ILE A 99 5.11 7.52 0.66
C ILE A 99 4.20 8.37 1.56
N GLN A 100 2.96 8.55 1.14
CA GLN A 100 1.88 9.01 2.00
C GLN A 100 1.24 7.80 2.68
N ILE A 101 1.36 7.76 4.01
CA ILE A 101 0.77 6.69 4.83
C ILE A 101 -0.65 7.11 5.25
N PRO A 102 -1.68 6.30 4.97
CA PRO A 102 -3.05 6.60 5.36
C PRO A 102 -3.22 6.54 6.87
N ARG A 103 -4.08 7.41 7.41
CA ARG A 103 -4.49 7.35 8.82
C ARG A 103 -5.71 6.45 8.96
N LEU A 104 -5.65 5.55 9.95
CA LEU A 104 -6.84 4.78 10.36
C LEU A 104 -7.80 5.66 11.18
N PRO A 105 -9.10 5.33 11.19
CA PRO A 105 -10.10 6.02 12.00
C PRO A 105 -9.78 5.93 13.50
N ASP A 106 -10.46 6.75 14.29
CA ASP A 106 -10.17 6.78 15.73
C ASP A 106 -10.59 5.50 16.45
N ASN A 107 -11.75 4.97 16.05
CA ASN A 107 -12.33 3.77 16.61
C ASN A 107 -12.40 2.67 15.53
N PRO A 108 -12.33 1.39 15.92
CA PRO A 108 -12.55 0.28 14.99
C PRO A 108 -14.00 0.29 14.46
N PRO A 109 -14.23 -0.24 13.24
CA PRO A 109 -15.58 -0.39 12.69
C PRO A 109 -16.49 -1.21 13.61
N ASN A 110 -17.74 -0.77 13.76
CA ASN A 110 -18.76 -1.54 14.48
C ASN A 110 -19.41 -2.57 13.54
N PHE A 111 -18.94 -3.82 13.59
CA PHE A 111 -19.44 -4.90 12.72
C PHE A 111 -20.91 -5.29 12.96
N LEU A 112 -21.50 -4.88 14.08
CA LEU A 112 -22.93 -5.14 14.36
C LEU A 112 -23.85 -4.09 13.70
N ARG A 113 -23.28 -3.00 13.18
CA ARG A 113 -24.02 -1.95 12.48
C ARG A 113 -23.67 -1.98 11.00
N ALA A 114 -24.54 -2.55 10.18
CA ALA A 114 -24.29 -2.73 8.74
C ALA A 114 -23.91 -1.42 8.01
N SER A 115 -24.50 -0.28 8.39
CA SER A 115 -24.16 1.04 7.81
C SER A 115 -22.71 1.48 8.07
N ALA A 116 -22.03 0.93 9.08
CA ALA A 116 -20.61 1.20 9.31
C ALA A 116 -19.70 0.65 8.19
N LEU A 117 -20.20 -0.24 7.33
CA LEU A 117 -19.47 -0.67 6.14
C LEU A 117 -19.41 0.44 5.07
N GLU A 118 -20.43 1.28 4.97
CA GLU A 118 -20.47 2.39 4.01
C GLU A 118 -19.48 3.50 4.37
N GLU A 119 -19.19 3.64 5.67
CA GLU A 119 -18.17 4.56 6.20
C GLU A 119 -16.73 4.03 5.99
N HIS A 120 -16.57 2.75 5.63
CA HIS A 120 -15.25 2.13 5.49
C HIS A 120 -14.57 2.51 4.18
N VAL A 121 -13.51 3.31 4.29
CA VAL A 121 -12.65 3.69 3.17
C VAL A 121 -11.41 2.82 3.15
N LYS A 122 -11.04 2.30 1.96
CA LYS A 122 -9.78 1.57 1.77
C LYS A 122 -8.61 2.51 2.11
N PRO A 123 -7.69 2.14 3.04
CA PRO A 123 -6.47 2.89 3.22
C PRO A 123 -5.61 2.75 1.96
N VAL A 124 -5.25 3.86 1.34
CA VAL A 124 -4.42 3.91 0.13
C VAL A 124 -3.07 4.50 0.50
N VAL A 125 -2.00 3.78 0.16
CA VAL A 125 -0.62 4.26 0.28
C VAL A 125 -0.22 4.82 -1.08
N VAL A 126 0.17 6.09 -1.14
CA VAL A 126 0.53 6.79 -2.38
C VAL A 126 2.03 7.06 -2.38
N MET A 127 2.71 6.93 -3.51
CA MET A 127 4.13 7.29 -3.62
C MET A 127 4.28 8.81 -3.68
N ALA A 128 5.20 9.38 -2.90
CA ALA A 128 5.34 10.84 -2.79
C ALA A 128 5.92 11.51 -4.05
N ASN A 129 6.55 10.73 -4.95
CA ASN A 129 7.24 11.22 -6.16
C ASN A 129 6.54 10.82 -7.47
N GLU A 130 5.29 10.39 -7.44
CA GLU A 130 4.47 10.38 -8.65
C GLU A 130 4.15 11.84 -8.98
N VAL A 131 5.07 12.50 -9.71
CA VAL A 131 4.67 13.62 -10.58
C VAL A 131 3.51 13.05 -11.39
N PRO A 132 2.34 13.71 -11.45
CA PRO A 132 1.29 13.27 -12.37
C PRO A 132 1.97 13.03 -13.70
N GLU A 133 1.88 11.81 -14.24
CA GLU A 133 2.13 11.63 -15.65
C GLU A 133 1.14 12.60 -16.31
N GLU A 134 1.61 13.80 -16.68
CA GLU A 134 0.97 14.57 -17.71
C GLU A 134 0.82 13.55 -18.84
N GLU A 135 -0.42 13.24 -19.21
CA GLU A 135 -0.71 12.39 -20.36
C GLU A 135 0.14 12.94 -21.51
N GLU A 136 1.28 12.30 -21.79
CA GLU A 136 2.07 12.60 -22.97
C GLU A 136 1.05 12.50 -24.11
N PRO A 137 0.81 13.59 -24.87
CA PRO A 137 -0.15 13.55 -25.95
C PRO A 137 0.21 12.36 -26.81
N PRO A 138 -0.78 11.56 -27.27
CA PRO A 138 -0.51 10.29 -27.92
C PRO A 138 0.53 10.56 -29.00
N GLN A 139 1.74 10.02 -28.80
CA GLN A 139 2.81 10.11 -29.76
C GLN A 139 2.23 9.44 -30.99
N THR A 140 1.77 10.25 -31.94
CA THR A 140 1.36 9.76 -33.25
C THR A 140 2.57 9.04 -33.78
N GLU A 141 2.53 7.71 -33.71
CA GLU A 141 3.51 6.84 -34.34
C GLU A 141 3.63 7.38 -35.76
N SER A 142 4.76 8.01 -36.07
CA SER A 142 5.11 8.36 -37.43
C SER A 142 5.34 7.05 -38.13
N LEU A 143 4.24 6.45 -38.62
CA LEU A 143 4.23 5.28 -39.46
C LEU A 143 5.15 5.61 -40.65
N ILE A 144 6.34 5.02 -40.63
CA ILE A 144 7.30 5.12 -41.72
C ILE A 144 6.62 4.44 -42.91
N GLU A 145 6.16 5.25 -43.88
CA GLU A 145 5.62 4.75 -45.15
C GLU A 145 6.70 3.96 -45.88
N ILE A 146 6.52 2.63 -45.94
CA ILE A 146 7.26 1.78 -46.86
C ILE A 146 6.52 1.81 -48.19
N SER A 147 6.95 2.69 -49.10
CA SER A 147 6.64 2.66 -50.54
C SER A 147 7.66 3.59 -51.22
N ASN A 148 8.32 3.29 -52.32
CA ASN A 148 8.07 2.29 -53.35
C ASN A 148 9.39 2.04 -54.12
N ALA A 149 9.45 0.89 -54.79
CA ALA A 149 10.55 0.42 -55.63
C ALA A 149 11.07 1.44 -56.65
N GLN A 150 12.40 1.52 -56.84
CA GLN A 150 13.01 2.13 -58.02
C GLN A 150 13.00 1.13 -59.20
N PRO A 151 12.43 1.47 -60.36
CA PRO A 151 12.69 0.76 -61.60
C PRO A 151 14.07 1.16 -62.15
N VAL A 152 14.74 0.17 -62.71
CA VAL A 152 16.02 0.22 -63.42
C VAL A 152 15.97 1.21 -64.59
N GLU A 153 16.98 2.08 -64.70
CA GLU A 153 17.40 2.64 -66.00
C GLU A 153 18.89 2.34 -66.21
N GLN A 154 19.14 1.46 -67.17
CA GLN A 154 20.44 1.28 -67.82
C GLN A 154 20.64 2.46 -68.78
N GLN A 155 21.80 3.12 -68.70
CA GLN A 155 22.36 3.78 -69.88
C GLN A 155 23.89 3.71 -69.86
N ILE A 156 24.39 3.27 -71.01
CA ILE A 156 25.76 2.95 -71.41
C ILE A 156 26.42 4.23 -71.99
N VAL A 157 27.75 4.17 -72.17
CA VAL A 157 28.62 4.97 -73.07
C VAL A 157 29.38 6.10 -72.33
N ASP A 158 30.72 6.24 -72.38
CA ASP A 158 31.82 5.73 -73.23
C ASP A 158 33.07 5.43 -72.36
#